data_AF-A0A0J6G636-F1
#
_entry.id   AF-A0A0J6G636-F1
#
_cell.length_a   1.000
_cell.length_b   1.000
_cell.length_c   1.000
_cell.angle_alpha   90.00
_cell.angle_beta   90.00
_cell.angle_gamma   90.00
#
_symmetry.space_group_name_H-M   'P 1'
#
loop_
_entity.id
_entity.type
_entity.pdbx_description
1 polymer ?
#
loop_
_entity_poly.entity_id
_entity_poly.type
_entity_poly.pdbx_seq_one_letter_code
_entity_poly.pdbx_strand_id
1 'polypeptide(L)'
;MSVAGIYFGVTFGLAAACAVVDGALFYGHVLTGLADRGQRVGMDFSMVPFRRQAYVDRYLALLTPQERGTLANRLVRHLPWVTPTLCLLCLVGTICIGVRWG
;
A
#
# COMPACT_ATOMS: atom_id res chain seq x y z
N MET A 1 -29.27 11.99 -1.74
CA MET A 1 -28.10 11.29 -1.15
C MET A 1 -27.53 12.16 -0.05
N SER A 2 -27.29 11.61 1.15
CA SER A 2 -26.70 12.38 2.27
C SER A 2 -25.24 12.74 1.95
N VAL A 3 -24.81 13.97 2.28
CA VAL A 3 -23.42 14.43 2.16
C VAL A 3 -22.44 13.44 2.82
N ALA A 4 -22.86 12.81 3.92
CA ALA A 4 -22.07 11.80 4.63
C ALA A 4 -21.84 10.52 3.80
N GLY A 5 -22.84 10.10 2.99
CA GLY A 5 -22.70 8.93 2.11
C GLY A 5 -21.77 9.19 0.94
N ILE A 6 -21.76 10.43 0.42
CA ILE A 6 -20.81 10.85 -0.62
C ILE A 6 -19.39 10.88 -0.04
N TYR A 7 -19.21 11.47 1.15
CA TYR A 7 -17.91 11.47 1.84
C TYR A 7 -17.40 10.06 2.09
N PHE A 8 -18.24 9.17 2.63
CA PHE A 8 -17.89 7.78 2.86
C PHE A 8 -17.47 7.08 1.57
N GLY A 9 -18.29 7.21 0.52
CA GLY A 9 -18.01 6.60 -0.78
C GLY A 9 -16.71 7.12 -1.41
N VAL A 10 -16.43 8.42 -1.29
CA VAL A 10 -15.17 9.01 -1.77
C VAL A 10 -13.98 8.49 -0.95
N THR A 11 -14.04 8.50 0.39
CA THR A 11 -12.95 7.99 1.22
C THR A 11 -12.72 6.50 1.04
N PHE A 12 -13.78 5.70 0.96
CA PHE A 12 -13.70 4.26 0.77
C PHE A 12 -13.22 3.91 -0.64
N GLY A 13 -13.73 4.61 -1.66
CA GLY A 13 -13.29 4.45 -3.05
C GLY A 13 -11.81 4.83 -3.23
N LEU A 14 -11.39 5.95 -2.63
CA LEU A 14 -9.98 6.36 -2.62
C LEU A 14 -9.13 5.32 -1.88
N ALA A 15 -9.62 4.77 -0.77
CA ALA A 15 -8.92 3.74 -0.03
C ALA A 15 -8.76 2.44 -0.83
N ALA A 16 -9.82 1.99 -1.50
CA ALA A 16 -9.77 0.83 -2.36
C ALA A 16 -8.81 1.05 -3.55
N ALA A 17 -8.88 2.22 -4.20
CA ALA A 17 -7.97 2.56 -5.30
C ALA A 17 -6.51 2.57 -4.86
N CYS A 18 -6.20 3.20 -3.71
CA CYS A 18 -4.86 3.20 -3.16
C CYS A 18 -4.39 1.78 -2.80
N ALA A 19 -5.25 0.92 -2.24
CA ALA A 19 -4.91 -0.47 -1.94
C ALA A 19 -4.59 -1.28 -3.22
N VAL A 20 -5.33 -1.06 -4.31
CA VAL A 20 -5.08 -1.71 -5.61
C VAL A 20 -3.77 -1.25 -6.21
N VAL A 21 -3.49 0.06 -6.22
CA VAL A 21 -2.23 0.63 -6.74
C VAL A 21 -1.04 0.13 -5.93
N ASP A 22 -1.18 0.11 -4.61
CA ASP A 22 -0.19 -0.41 -3.66
C ASP A 22 0.09 -1.90 -3.90
N GLY A 23 -0.96 -2.70 -4.10
CA GLY A 23 -0.83 -4.09 -4.56
C GLY A 23 -0.07 -4.20 -5.88
N ALA A 24 -0.49 -3.46 -6.90
CA ALA A 24 0.12 -3.48 -8.23
C ALA A 24 1.60 -3.08 -8.21
N LEU A 25 1.99 -2.06 -7.45
CA LEU A 25 3.38 -1.66 -7.27
C LEU A 25 4.20 -2.74 -6.56
N PHE A 26 3.64 -3.39 -5.55
CA PHE A 26 4.32 -4.48 -4.85
C PHE A 26 4.54 -5.68 -5.78
N TYR A 27 3.50 -6.14 -6.48
CA TYR A 27 3.62 -7.25 -7.41
C TYR A 27 4.48 -6.91 -8.63
N GLY A 28 4.32 -5.71 -9.19
CA GLY A 28 4.93 -5.30 -10.44
C GLY A 28 6.36 -4.75 -10.34
N HIS A 29 6.79 -4.25 -9.18
CA HIS A 29 8.15 -3.72 -9.00
C HIS A 29 8.96 -4.44 -7.92
N VAL A 30 8.35 -4.75 -6.77
CA VAL A 30 9.09 -5.38 -5.65
C VAL A 30 9.33 -6.85 -5.95
N LEU A 31 8.30 -7.60 -6.36
CA LEU A 31 8.41 -9.02 -6.61
C LEU A 31 9.19 -9.36 -7.89
N THR A 32 8.84 -8.72 -9.00
CA THR A 32 9.60 -8.82 -10.26
C THR A 32 11.05 -8.40 -10.09
N GLY A 33 11.31 -7.26 -9.45
CA GLY A 33 12.67 -6.78 -9.27
C GLY A 33 13.49 -7.52 -8.20
N LEU A 34 12.85 -8.32 -7.33
CA LEU A 34 13.53 -9.33 -6.51
C LEU A 34 13.84 -10.58 -7.33
N ALA A 35 12.90 -11.04 -8.16
CA ALA A 35 13.08 -12.19 -9.05
C ALA A 35 14.20 -11.96 -10.07
N ASP A 36 14.26 -10.79 -10.70
CA ASP A 36 15.33 -10.39 -11.63
C ASP A 36 16.71 -10.38 -10.98
N ARG A 37 16.77 -10.15 -9.66
CA ARG A 37 17.99 -10.18 -8.86
C ARG A 37 18.28 -11.56 -8.24
N GLY A 38 17.58 -12.59 -8.69
CA GLY A 38 17.79 -13.99 -8.27
C GLY A 38 17.36 -14.28 -6.82
N GLN A 39 16.58 -13.40 -6.19
CA GLN A 39 16.05 -13.65 -4.85
C GLN A 39 14.87 -14.62 -4.92
N ARG A 40 14.88 -15.65 -4.07
CA ARG A 40 13.74 -16.56 -3.93
C ARG A 40 12.61 -15.83 -3.21
N VAL A 41 11.55 -15.53 -3.94
CA VAL A 41 10.31 -15.05 -3.34
C VAL A 41 9.36 -16.24 -3.13
N GLY A 42 9.09 -16.58 -1.87
CA GLY A 42 8.11 -17.61 -1.55
C GLY A 42 6.68 -17.06 -1.68
N MET A 43 5.74 -17.87 -2.18
CA MET A 43 4.31 -17.50 -2.36
C MET A 43 3.54 -17.16 -1.07
N ASP A 44 4.17 -17.28 0.10
CA ASP A 44 3.58 -16.98 1.43
C ASP A 44 3.30 -15.48 1.69
N PHE A 45 3.41 -14.60 0.68
CA PHE A 45 3.24 -13.16 0.84
C PHE A 45 1.79 -12.71 1.01
N SER A 46 0.80 -13.55 0.67
CA SER A 46 -0.61 -13.13 0.57
C SER A 46 -1.35 -12.99 1.90
N MET A 47 -0.80 -13.48 3.02
CA MET A 47 -1.56 -13.55 4.28
C MET A 47 -1.05 -12.66 5.43
N VAL A 48 0.14 -12.06 5.35
CA VAL A 48 0.71 -11.34 6.52
C VAL A 48 1.34 -9.99 6.12
N PRO A 49 0.79 -8.84 6.58
CA PRO A 49 1.32 -7.52 6.25
C PRO A 49 2.78 -7.33 6.71
N PHE A 50 3.17 -8.00 7.79
CA PHE A 50 4.56 -7.98 8.30
C PHE A 50 5.57 -8.61 7.33
N ARG A 51 5.20 -9.66 6.60
CA ARG A 51 6.08 -10.27 5.59
C ARG A 51 6.25 -9.37 4.37
N ARG A 52 5.19 -8.65 3.99
CA ARG A 52 5.23 -7.70 2.88
C ARG A 52 6.27 -6.60 3.11
N GLN A 53 6.32 -6.06 4.32
CA GLN A 53 7.33 -5.08 4.74
C GLN A 53 8.76 -5.59 4.52
N ALA A 54 9.03 -6.82 4.96
CA ALA A 54 10.36 -7.43 4.85
C ALA A 54 10.83 -7.60 3.40
N TYR A 55 9.91 -7.86 2.46
CA TYR A 55 10.22 -7.92 1.02
C TYR A 55 10.51 -6.53 0.44
N VAL A 56 9.75 -5.50 0.83
CA VAL A 56 10.02 -4.12 0.43
C VAL A 56 11.40 -3.68 0.93
N ASP A 57 11.73 -3.96 2.20
CA ASP A 57 13.03 -3.60 2.77
C ASP A 57 14.18 -4.33 2.07
N ARG A 58 14.02 -5.62 1.76
CA ARG A 58 15.00 -6.38 0.95
C ARG A 58 15.20 -5.77 -0.43
N TYR A 59 14.11 -5.40 -1.10
CA TYR A 59 14.17 -4.78 -2.42
C TYR A 59 14.89 -3.42 -2.38
N LEU A 60 14.55 -2.56 -1.41
CA LEU A 60 15.20 -1.26 -1.20
C LEU A 60 16.69 -1.38 -0.81
N ALA A 61 17.06 -2.44 -0.08
CA ALA A 61 18.45 -2.73 0.25
C ALA A 61 19.28 -3.14 -0.98
N LEU A 62 18.68 -3.83 -1.94
CA LEU A 62 19.33 -4.29 -3.17
C LEU A 62 19.39 -3.20 -4.27
N LEU A 63 18.64 -2.12 -4.12
CA LEU A 63 18.62 -1.02 -5.07
C LEU A 63 19.90 -0.19 -5.02
N THR A 64 20.51 0.03 -6.18
CA THR A 64 21.67 0.91 -6.33
C THR A 64 21.27 2.39 -6.12
N PRO A 65 22.23 3.29 -5.83
CA PRO A 65 21.95 4.71 -5.61
C PRO A 65 21.27 5.38 -6.80
N GLN A 66 21.61 4.97 -8.02
CA GLN A 66 20.99 5.46 -9.26
C GLN A 66 19.54 4.98 -9.40
N GLU A 67 19.26 3.71 -9.10
CA GLU A 67 17.91 3.16 -9.20
C GLU A 67 16.97 3.73 -8.12
N ARG A 68 17.47 4.08 -6.93
CA ARG A 68 16.65 4.75 -5.88
C ARG A 68 16.08 6.09 -6.34
N GLY A 69 16.68 6.72 -7.36
CA GLY A 69 16.25 8.00 -7.89
C GLY A 69 14.95 7.96 -8.71
N THR A 70 14.55 6.78 -9.21
CA THR A 70 13.38 6.63 -10.08
C THR A 70 12.06 6.80 -9.32
N LEU A 71 11.05 7.32 -10.02
CA LEU A 71 9.72 7.62 -9.46
C LEU A 71 9.07 6.40 -8.81
N ALA A 72 9.15 5.24 -9.48
CA ALA A 72 8.64 3.97 -8.95
C ALA A 72 9.29 3.59 -7.61
N ASN A 73 10.62 3.71 -7.50
CA ASN A 73 11.34 3.32 -6.28
C ASN A 73 11.14 4.31 -5.13
N ARG A 74 10.91 5.59 -5.42
CA ARG A 74 10.43 6.54 -4.40
C ARG A 74 9.05 6.16 -3.89
N LEU A 75 8.13 5.78 -4.78
CA LEU A 75 6.79 5.32 -4.38
C LEU A 75 6.86 4.03 -3.56
N VAL A 76 7.75 3.10 -3.90
CA VAL A 76 8.01 1.88 -3.13
C VAL A 76 8.48 2.14 -1.70
N ARG A 77 9.16 3.26 -1.45
CA ARG A 77 9.53 3.67 -0.09
C ARG A 77 8.32 4.08 0.76
N HIS A 78 7.25 4.55 0.13
CA HIS A 78 6.05 5.01 0.81
C HIS A 78 4.96 3.94 0.94
N LEU A 79 5.02 2.86 0.15
CA LEU A 79 4.17 1.66 0.26
C LEU A 79 3.87 1.22 1.71
N PRO A 80 4.87 1.08 2.61
CA PRO A 80 4.61 0.67 3.99
C PRO A 80 3.72 1.62 4.79
N TRP A 81 3.62 2.89 4.39
CA TRP A 81 2.76 3.89 5.02
C TRP A 81 1.37 3.97 4.40
N VAL A 82 1.16 3.41 3.20
CA VAL A 82 -0.14 3.46 2.51
C VAL A 82 -1.19 2.64 3.25
N THR A 83 -0.88 1.40 3.63
CA THR A 83 -1.84 0.53 4.34
C THR A 83 -2.32 1.13 5.69
N PRO A 84 -1.45 1.61 6.60
CA PRO A 84 -1.90 2.21 7.86
C PRO A 84 -2.62 3.54 7.66
N THR A 85 -2.21 4.39 6.71
CA THR A 85 -2.93 5.65 6.43
C THR A 85 -4.32 5.41 5.86
N LEU A 86 -4.49 4.39 5.01
CA LEU A 86 -5.80 3.98 4.52
C LEU A 86 -6.68 3.40 5.62
N CYS A 87 -6.12 2.57 6.50
CA CYS A 87 -6.85 2.03 7.64
C CYS A 87 -7.32 3.16 8.58
N LEU A 88 -6.46 4.15 8.84
CA LEU A 88 -6.79 5.34 9.63
C LEU A 88 -7.88 6.18 8.95
N LEU A 89 -7.78 6.43 7.63
CA LEU A 89 -8.79 7.16 6.85
C LEU A 89 -10.15 6.47 6.89
N CYS A 90 -10.18 5.14 6.75
CA CYS A 90 -11.40 4.35 6.89
C CYS A 90 -11.97 4.46 8.31
N LEU A 91 -11.14 4.29 9.35
CA LEU A 91 -11.56 4.43 10.76
C LEU A 91 -12.15 5.81 11.06
N VAL A 92 -11.48 6.88 10.63
CA VAL A 92 -11.96 8.25 10.79
C VAL A 92 -13.27 8.46 10.04
N GLY A 93 -13.37 7.95 8.81
CA GLY A 93 -14.61 7.97 8.03
C GLY A 93 -15.77 7.29 8.77
N THR A 94 -15.53 6.09 9.31
CA THR A 94 -16.54 5.33 10.07
C THR A 94 -16.92 6.03 11.37
N ILE A 95 -15.97 6.59 12.12
CA ILE A 95 -16.22 7.34 13.36
C ILE A 95 -17.02 8.62 13.07
N CYS A 96 -16.64 9.41 12.07
CA CYS A 96 -17.36 10.63 11.69
C CYS A 96 -18.82 10.37 11.28
N ILE A 97 -19.09 9.19 10.70
CA ILE A 97 -20.46 8.78 10.38
C ILE A 97 -21.17 8.27 11.65
N GLY A 98 -20.52 7.43 12.46
CA GLY A 98 -21.08 6.90 13.70
C GLY A 98 -21.48 8.00 14.70
N VAL A 99 -20.64 9.02 14.89
CA VAL A 99 -20.89 10.17 15.79
C VAL A 99 -22.01 11.08 15.29
N ARG A 100 -22.33 11.07 13.99
CA ARG A 100 -23.41 11.91 13.43
C ARG A 100 -24.79 11.22 13.48
N TRP A 101 -24.83 9.91 13.75
CA TRP A 101 -26.06 9.10 13.77
C TRP A 101 -26.31 8.36 15.09
N GLY A 102 -25.40 8.44 16.06
CA GLY A 102 -25.59 8.03 17.46
C GLY A 102 -25.77 9.22 18.37
#